data_AF-A0A7W1AGP2-F1
#
_entry.id   AF-A0A7W1AGP2-F1
#
_cell.length_a   1.000
_cell.length_b   1.000
_cell.length_c   1.000
_cell.angle_alpha   90.00
_cell.angle_beta   90.00
_cell.angle_gamma   90.00
#
_symmetry.space_group_name_H-M   'P 1'
#
loop_
_entity.id
_entity.type
_entity.pdbx_description
1 polymer ?
#
loop_
_entity_poly.entity_id
_entity_poly.type
_entity_poly.pdbx_seq_one_letter_code
_entity_poly.pdbx_strand_id
1 'polypeptide(L)'
;MRVAIQGTHGSFSEAAARRRWPDLDILPCREAKDVVAAVRAGQAEAGCLPIENSLIGSVTTTYDLLEEAFGDGTLRLTHEIL
;
A
#
# COMPACT_ATOMS: atom_id res chain seq x y z
N MET A 1 1.68 3.30 -14.55
CA MET A 1 2.09 3.63 -13.17
C MET A 1 2.22 2.33 -12.40
N ARG A 2 3.36 2.09 -11.74
CA ARG A 2 3.58 0.88 -10.96
C ARG A 2 3.24 1.09 -9.49
N VAL A 3 2.32 0.29 -8.96
CA VAL A 3 1.82 0.39 -7.58
C VAL A 3 2.13 -0.89 -6.81
N ALA A 4 2.81 -0.75 -5.68
CA ALA A 4 3.04 -1.85 -4.76
C ALA A 4 1.80 -2.09 -3.88
N ILE A 5 1.41 -3.35 -3.70
CA ILE A 5 0.28 -3.74 -2.85
C ILE A 5 0.66 -4.89 -1.94
N GLN A 6 0.06 -4.97 -0.76
CA GLN A 6 0.13 -6.19 0.04
C GLN A 6 -0.87 -7.21 -0.52
N GLY A 7 -0.38 -8.41 -0.87
CA GLY A 7 -1.20 -9.51 -1.38
C GLY A 7 -0.86 -9.87 -2.83
N THR A 8 -1.84 -10.45 -3.52
CA THR A 8 -1.69 -10.98 -4.88
C THR A 8 -2.57 -10.24 -5.88
N HIS A 9 -2.38 -10.55 -7.16
CA HIS A 9 -3.32 -10.12 -8.19
C HIS A 9 -4.75 -10.60 -7.86
N GLY A 10 -5.74 -9.77 -8.14
CA GLY A 10 -7.16 -9.97 -7.82
C GLY A 10 -7.54 -9.64 -6.37
N SER A 11 -6.61 -9.16 -5.53
CA SER A 11 -6.91 -8.80 -4.14
C SER A 11 -7.76 -7.53 -4.02
N PHE A 12 -8.37 -7.33 -2.85
CA PHE A 12 -9.06 -6.07 -2.52
C PHE A 12 -8.12 -4.86 -2.60
N SER A 13 -6.85 -5.02 -2.26
CA SER A 13 -5.84 -3.96 -2.40
C SER A 13 -5.58 -3.60 -3.86
N GLU A 14 -5.56 -4.56 -4.78
CA GLU A 14 -5.53 -4.26 -6.21
C GLU A 14 -6.80 -3.52 -6.66
N ALA A 15 -7.98 -4.00 -6.24
CA ALA A 15 -9.24 -3.36 -6.60
C ALA A 15 -9.29 -1.90 -6.12
N ALA A 16 -8.84 -1.63 -4.88
CA ALA A 16 -8.73 -0.27 -4.34
C ALA A 16 -7.73 0.58 -5.15
N ALA A 17 -6.54 0.06 -5.42
CA ALA A 17 -5.55 0.76 -6.22
C ALA A 17 -6.09 1.12 -7.62
N ARG A 18 -6.82 0.20 -8.26
CA ARG A 18 -7.44 0.42 -9.59
C ARG A 18 -8.55 1.47 -9.58
N ARG A 19 -9.27 1.66 -8.46
CA ARG A 19 -10.21 2.79 -8.32
C ARG A 19 -9.50 4.14 -8.44
N ARG A 20 -8.26 4.23 -7.97
CA ARG A 20 -7.46 5.46 -8.03
C ARG A 20 -6.66 5.61 -9.32
N TRP A 21 -6.14 4.50 -9.84
CA TRP A 21 -5.34 4.44 -11.07
C TRP A 21 -5.84 3.27 -11.94
N PRO A 22 -6.80 3.51 -12.85
CA PRO A 22 -7.40 2.45 -13.67
C PRO A 22 -6.35 1.62 -14.44
N ASP A 23 -5.37 2.30 -15.03
CA ASP A 23 -4.32 1.72 -15.87
C ASP A 23 -2.98 1.61 -15.12
N LEU A 24 -2.98 0.86 -14.01
CA LEU A 24 -1.80 0.57 -13.21
C LEU A 24 -1.22 -0.82 -13.50
N ASP A 25 0.08 -0.95 -13.23
CA ASP A 25 0.80 -2.21 -13.09
C ASP A 25 0.97 -2.53 -11.60
N ILE A 26 0.63 -3.76 -11.21
CA ILE A 26 0.74 -4.20 -9.81
C ILE A 26 2.11 -4.80 -9.54
N LEU A 27 2.73 -4.35 -8.45
CA LEU A 27 3.83 -5.05 -7.78
C LEU A 27 3.28 -5.74 -6.51
N PRO A 28 3.03 -7.05 -6.54
CA PRO A 28 2.55 -7.78 -5.37
C PRO A 28 3.68 -7.94 -4.34
N CYS A 29 3.35 -7.69 -3.08
CA CYS A 29 4.25 -7.78 -1.93
C CYS A 29 3.64 -8.68 -0.87
N ARG A 30 4.49 -9.39 -0.10
CA ARG A 30 4.00 -10.35 0.89
C ARG A 30 3.45 -9.65 2.13
N GLU A 31 4.20 -8.68 2.64
CA GLU A 31 3.89 -7.95 3.87
C GLU A 31 3.78 -6.44 3.60
N ALA A 32 3.12 -5.69 4.50
CA ALA A 32 2.98 -4.24 4.35
C ALA A 32 4.33 -3.52 4.30
N LYS A 33 5.31 -3.99 5.10
CA LYS A 33 6.69 -3.47 5.10
C LYS A 33 7.38 -3.59 3.73
N ASP A 34 7.05 -4.63 2.97
CA ASP A 34 7.63 -4.87 1.65
C ASP A 34 7.10 -3.85 0.64
N VAL A 35 5.85 -3.39 0.79
CA VAL A 35 5.27 -2.31 -0.01
C VAL A 35 6.03 -1.01 0.23
N VAL A 36 6.25 -0.65 1.50
CA VAL A 36 7.00 0.55 1.88
C VAL A 36 8.43 0.47 1.35
N ALA A 37 9.10 -0.67 1.51
CA ALA A 37 10.44 -0.90 0.99
C ALA A 37 10.50 -0.73 -0.54
N ALA A 38 9.52 -1.28 -1.28
CA ALA A 38 9.46 -1.16 -2.73
C ALA A 38 9.32 0.30 -3.20
N VAL A 39 8.51 1.10 -2.51
CA VAL A 39 8.38 2.54 -2.82
C VAL A 39 9.67 3.29 -2.50
N ARG A 40 10.28 3.04 -1.32
CA ARG A 40 11.56 3.66 -0.93
C ARG A 40 12.70 3.31 -1.89
N ALA A 41 12.73 2.09 -2.40
CA ALA A 41 13.71 1.63 -3.36
C ALA A 41 13.44 2.10 -4.81
N GLY A 42 12.35 2.84 -5.06
CA GLY A 42 11.96 3.29 -6.39
C GLY A 42 11.46 2.18 -7.32
N GLN A 43 11.14 1.00 -6.77
CA GLN A 43 10.60 -0.13 -7.54
C GLN A 43 9.10 0.03 -7.84
N ALA A 44 8.41 0.90 -7.08
CA ALA A 44 7.05 1.33 -7.32
C ALA A 44 6.94 2.84 -7.08
N GLU A 45 6.04 3.48 -7.82
CA GLU A 45 5.78 4.93 -7.72
C GLU A 45 4.86 5.26 -6.54
N ALA A 46 4.02 4.31 -6.13
CA ALA A 46 3.16 4.42 -4.95
C ALA A 46 2.92 3.05 -4.30
N GLY A 47 2.48 3.08 -3.05
CA GLY A 47 2.02 1.91 -2.30
C GLY A 47 0.54 2.05 -1.95
N CYS A 48 -0.22 0.96 -2.03
CA CYS A 48 -1.60 0.87 -1.54
C CYS A 48 -1.64 -0.14 -0.40
N LEU A 49 -1.92 0.35 0.82
CA LEU A 49 -1.95 -0.45 2.04
C LEU A 49 -3.35 -0.43 2.66
N PRO A 50 -3.86 -1.59 3.13
CA PRO A 50 -5.11 -1.62 3.89
C PRO A 50 -4.86 -1.07 5.30
N ILE A 51 -5.67 -0.10 5.73
CA ILE A 51 -5.60 0.48 7.07
C ILE A 51 -6.58 -0.22 8.03
N GLU A 52 -7.77 -0.55 7.54
CA GLU A 52 -8.81 -1.28 8.27
C GLU A 52 -9.39 -2.40 7.40
N ASN A 53 -9.74 -3.52 8.01
CA ASN A 53 -10.41 -4.63 7.34
C ASN A 53 -11.60 -5.11 8.16
N SER A 54 -12.79 -5.19 7.57
CA SER A 54 -14.01 -5.63 8.26
C SER A 54 -13.96 -7.10 8.71
N LEU A 55 -13.10 -7.92 8.12
CA LEU A 55 -12.95 -9.35 8.48
C LEU A 55 -11.94 -9.60 9.60
N ILE A 56 -10.92 -8.76 9.71
CA ILE A 56 -9.73 -8.99 10.58
C ILE A 56 -9.57 -7.85 11.62
N GLY A 57 -10.36 -6.78 11.52
CA GLY A 57 -10.26 -5.58 12.33
C GLY A 57 -9.21 -4.59 11.80
N SER A 58 -8.84 -3.60 12.60
CA SER A 58 -7.76 -2.66 12.29
C SER A 58 -6.48 -3.43 11.98
N VAL A 59 -5.77 -3.04 10.92
CA VAL A 59 -4.49 -3.65 10.57
C VAL A 59 -3.41 -2.92 11.35
N THR A 60 -3.31 -3.19 12.66
CA THR A 60 -2.43 -2.46 13.59
C THR A 60 -0.99 -2.41 13.10
N THR A 61 -0.52 -3.50 12.49
CA THR A 61 0.82 -3.59 11.87
C THR A 61 1.04 -2.56 10.76
N THR A 62 -0.01 -2.14 10.05
CA THR A 62 0.07 -1.09 9.04
C THR A 62 0.16 0.29 9.68
N TYR A 63 -0.53 0.54 10.80
CA TYR A 63 -0.42 1.83 11.51
C TYR A 63 1.00 2.06 12.04
N ASP A 64 1.57 1.08 12.76
CA ASP A 64 2.93 1.17 13.30
C ASP A 64 3.96 1.40 12.18
N LEU A 65 3.78 0.70 11.05
CA LEU A 65 4.61 0.83 9.87
C LEU A 65 4.51 2.22 9.24
N LEU A 66 3.32 2.81 9.18
CA LEU A 66 3.12 4.14 8.59
C LEU A 66 3.73 5.22 9.47
N GLU A 67 3.66 5.08 10.80
CA GLU A 67 4.34 5.99 11.73
C GLU A 67 5.86 6.00 11.47
N GLU A 68 6.47 4.82 11.37
CA GLU A 68 7.89 4.69 11.03
C GLU A 68 8.18 5.22 9.61
N ALA A 69 7.37 4.81 8.62
CA ALA A 69 7.59 5.13 7.22
C ALA A 69 7.42 6.63 6.90
N PHE A 70 6.62 7.36 7.66
CA PHE A 70 6.43 8.80 7.49
C PHE A 70 7.34 9.64 8.39
N GLY A 71 8.03 9.04 9.37
CA GLY A 71 8.83 9.76 10.36
C GLY A 71 9.99 10.57 9.77
N ASP A 72 10.52 10.20 8.61
CA ASP A 72 11.59 10.94 7.92
C ASP A 72 11.09 11.95 6.86
N GLY A 73 9.77 12.04 6.65
CA GLY A 73 9.13 12.97 5.72
C GLY A 73 9.31 12.64 4.22
N THR A 74 9.95 11.52 3.88
CA THR A 74 10.21 11.12 2.48
C THR A 74 8.99 10.50 1.81
N LEU A 75 8.11 9.88 2.60
CA LEU A 75 6.83 9.33 2.16
C LEU A 75 5.68 10.16 2.74
N ARG A 76 4.55 10.18 2.03
CA ARG A 76 3.34 10.90 2.44
C ARG A 76 2.10 10.13 2.07
N LEU A 77 1.10 10.15 2.95
CA LEU A 77 -0.25 9.71 2.61
C LEU A 77 -0.89 10.74 1.68
N THR A 78 -1.40 10.29 0.53
CA THR A 78 -1.98 11.20 -0.47
C THR A 78 -3.48 11.02 -0.65
N HIS A 79 -4.01 9.82 -0.41
CA HIS A 79 -5.42 9.48 -0.62
C HIS A 79 -5.84 8.37 0.35
N GLU A 80 -7.12 8.38 0.69
CA GLU A 80 -7.83 7.30 1.36
C GLU A 80 -8.88 6.75 0.38
N ILE A 81 -9.05 5.43 0.33
CA ILE A 81 -9.98 4.74 -0.58
C ILE A 81 -10.88 3.84 0.26
N LEU A 82 -12.19 4.14 0.24
CA LEU A 82 -13.26 3.34 0.87
C LEU A 82 -13.88 2.39 -0.15
#